data_AF-A0A359CPV6-F1
#
_entry.id   AF-A0A359CPV6-F1
#
_cell.length_a   1.000
_cell.length_b   1.000
_cell.length_c   1.000
_cell.angle_alpha   90.00
_cell.angle_beta   90.00
_cell.angle_gamma   90.00
#
_symmetry.space_group_name_H-M   'P 1'
#
loop_
_entity.id
_entity.type
_entity.pdbx_description
1 polymer ?
#
loop_
_entity_poly.entity_id
_entity_poly.type
_entity_poly.pdbx_seq_one_letter_code
_entity_poly.pdbx_strand_id
1 'polypeptide(L)'
;RNNILRAKQNSIDLVLNKTLENISNMNDEEYTEFIKKLLLNSVETGDEEIIFSAKDKNRIEDSSIAEVNTELKSRGLKGELKISSETRDISSGFILKRGGLELNCSIDSQIRILRDSLEGEIANLLFEGI
;
A
#
# COMPACT_ATOMS: atom_id res chain seq x y z
N ARG A 1 12.83 -26.64 -18.15
CA ARG A 1 12.00 -26.39 -16.96
C ARG A 1 12.38 -25.08 -16.25
N ASN A 2 13.66 -24.79 -15.95
CA ASN A 2 14.08 -23.51 -15.35
C ASN A 2 13.83 -22.24 -16.19
N ASN A 3 13.83 -22.31 -17.53
CA ASN A 3 13.68 -21.12 -18.37
C ASN A 3 12.26 -20.52 -18.34
N ILE A 4 11.22 -21.34 -18.14
CA ILE A 4 9.82 -20.87 -18.08
C ILE A 4 9.55 -20.17 -16.75
N LEU A 5 10.06 -20.74 -15.64
CA LEU A 5 9.99 -20.11 -14.32
C LEU A 5 10.73 -18.77 -14.30
N ARG A 6 11.95 -18.71 -14.84
CA ARG A 6 12.70 -17.45 -14.96
C ARG A 6 11.97 -16.42 -15.83
N ALA A 7 11.42 -16.83 -16.97
CA ALA A 7 10.68 -15.90 -17.84
C ALA A 7 9.44 -15.33 -17.13
N LYS A 8 8.73 -16.12 -16.32
CA LYS A 8 7.58 -15.64 -15.53
C LYS A 8 8.00 -14.71 -14.40
N GLN A 9 9.03 -15.06 -13.63
CA GLN A 9 9.58 -14.18 -12.58
C GLN A 9 10.02 -12.84 -13.16
N ASN A 10 10.71 -12.86 -14.30
CA ASN A 10 11.13 -11.64 -15.00
C ASN A 10 9.93 -10.78 -15.45
N SER A 11 8.82 -11.39 -15.87
CA SER A 11 7.60 -10.63 -16.23
C SER A 11 6.95 -9.99 -15.01
N ILE A 12 6.91 -10.70 -13.87
CA ILE A 12 6.42 -10.14 -12.60
C ILE A 12 7.33 -8.99 -12.17
N ASP A 13 8.64 -9.18 -12.19
CA ASP A 13 9.64 -8.14 -11.89
C ASP A 13 9.43 -6.91 -12.77
N LEU A 14 9.21 -7.11 -14.08
CA LEU A 14 8.99 -6.01 -15.02
C LEU A 14 7.73 -5.20 -14.67
N VAL A 15 6.62 -5.88 -14.36
CA VAL A 15 5.36 -5.21 -14.00
C VAL A 15 5.52 -4.46 -12.67
N LEU A 16 6.11 -5.09 -11.66
CA LEU A 16 6.29 -4.48 -10.34
C LEU A 16 7.26 -3.29 -10.39
N ASN A 17 8.36 -3.40 -11.13
CA ASN A 17 9.31 -2.30 -11.30
C ASN A 17 8.67 -1.12 -12.03
N LYS A 18 7.87 -1.36 -13.07
CA LYS A 18 7.11 -0.29 -13.75
C LYS A 18 6.11 0.38 -12.81
N THR A 19 5.44 -0.38 -11.95
CA THR A 19 4.54 0.18 -10.94
C THR A 19 5.29 1.07 -9.95
N LEU A 20 6.46 0.64 -9.48
CA LEU A 20 7.31 1.43 -8.59
C LEU A 20 7.82 2.72 -9.26
N GLU A 21 8.26 2.64 -10.52
CA GLU A 21 8.66 3.82 -11.30
C GLU A 21 7.50 4.79 -11.48
N ASN A 22 6.31 4.30 -11.82
CA ASN A 22 5.13 5.14 -11.98
C ASN A 22 4.80 5.86 -10.67
N ILE A 23 4.81 5.16 -9.53
CA ILE A 23 4.51 5.79 -8.24
C ILE A 23 5.61 6.77 -7.82
N SER A 24 6.88 6.47 -8.12
CA SER A 24 8.00 7.37 -7.81
C SER A 24 7.98 8.65 -8.66
N ASN A 25 7.43 8.58 -9.87
CA ASN A 25 7.28 9.71 -10.79
C ASN A 25 5.97 10.49 -10.61
N MET A 26 5.06 10.06 -9.73
CA MET A 26 3.82 10.78 -9.45
C MET A 26 4.12 12.14 -8.82
N ASN A 27 3.39 13.16 -9.28
CA ASN A 27 3.37 14.45 -8.60
C ASN A 27 2.65 14.35 -7.24
N ASP A 28 2.67 15.42 -6.45
CA ASP A 28 2.12 15.40 -5.08
C ASP A 28 0.60 15.19 -5.05
N GLU A 29 -0.15 15.70 -6.03
CA GLU A 29 -1.60 15.46 -6.14
C GLU A 29 -1.91 14.00 -6.47
N GLU A 30 -1.24 13.43 -7.47
CA GLU A 30 -1.42 12.03 -7.89
C GLU A 30 -1.03 11.06 -6.77
N TYR A 31 0.07 11.35 -6.07
CA TYR A 31 0.51 10.56 -4.93
C TYR A 31 -0.50 10.62 -3.79
N THR A 32 -1.04 11.81 -3.51
CA THR A 32 -2.05 12.00 -2.47
C THR A 32 -3.32 11.21 -2.78
N GLU A 33 -3.82 11.29 -4.02
CA GLU A 33 -4.96 10.47 -4.48
C GLU A 33 -4.70 8.96 -4.36
N PHE A 34 -3.50 8.52 -4.72
CA PHE A 34 -3.10 7.13 -4.55
C PHE A 34 -3.14 6.70 -3.07
N ILE A 35 -2.61 7.51 -2.16
CA ILE A 35 -2.61 7.22 -0.74
C ILE A 35 -4.03 7.24 -0.16
N LYS A 36 -4.89 8.17 -0.57
CA LYS A 36 -6.32 8.16 -0.17
C LYS A 36 -6.98 6.83 -0.51
N LYS A 37 -6.80 6.35 -1.74
CA LYS A 37 -7.32 5.04 -2.18
C LYS A 37 -6.72 3.89 -1.39
N LEU A 38 -5.42 3.93 -1.11
CA LEU A 38 -4.75 2.89 -0.35
C LEU A 38 -5.26 2.86 1.11
N LEU A 39 -5.46 4.01 1.74
CA LEU A 39 -6.07 4.13 3.08
C LEU A 39 -7.47 3.54 3.11
N LEU A 40 -8.32 3.93 2.15
CA LEU A 40 -9.70 3.42 2.06
C LEU A 40 -9.81 1.90 1.92
N ASN A 41 -8.77 1.25 1.37
CA ASN A 41 -8.71 -0.20 1.22
C ASN A 41 -7.98 -0.90 2.39
N SER A 42 -7.13 -0.19 3.13
CA SER A 42 -6.29 -0.78 4.19
C SER A 42 -6.88 -0.62 5.59
N VAL A 43 -7.77 0.37 5.77
CA VAL A 43 -8.41 0.70 7.04
C VAL A 43 -9.46 -0.35 7.40
N GLU A 44 -9.38 -0.90 8.61
CA GLU A 44 -10.33 -1.91 9.08
C GLU A 44 -11.44 -1.31 9.95
N THR A 45 -11.09 -0.41 10.87
CA THR A 45 -12.02 0.13 11.89
C THR A 45 -12.25 1.63 11.75
N GLY A 46 -11.28 2.35 11.18
CA GLY A 46 -11.34 3.79 11.00
C GLY A 46 -10.99 4.57 12.26
N ASP A 47 -10.35 3.95 13.26
CA ASP A 47 -9.76 4.62 14.43
C ASP A 47 -8.25 4.41 14.54
N GLU A 48 -7.61 4.03 13.43
CA GLU A 48 -6.17 3.84 13.35
C GLU A 48 -5.39 5.16 13.26
N GLU A 49 -4.17 5.14 13.78
CA GLU A 49 -3.17 6.19 13.59
C GLU A 49 -2.34 5.90 12.34
N ILE A 50 -2.14 6.91 11.49
CA ILE A 50 -1.36 6.81 10.26
C ILE A 50 0.04 7.35 10.55
N ILE A 51 1.05 6.50 10.38
CA ILE A 51 2.45 6.86 10.52
C ILE A 51 3.09 6.91 9.13
N PHE A 52 3.54 8.10 8.72
CA PHE A 52 4.19 8.33 7.44
C PHE A 52 5.72 8.32 7.55
N SER A 53 6.38 8.26 6.40
CA SER A 53 7.79 8.62 6.29
C SER A 53 7.98 10.12 6.48
N ALA A 54 9.18 10.55 6.86
CA ALA A 54 9.50 11.97 6.97
C ALA A 54 9.36 12.73 5.63
N LYS A 55 9.54 12.03 4.50
CA LYS A 55 9.36 12.60 3.16
C LYS A 55 7.88 12.79 2.82
N ASP A 56 7.06 11.77 3.05
CA ASP A 56 5.65 11.77 2.67
C ASP A 56 4.79 12.62 3.61
N LYS A 57 5.21 12.77 4.87
CA LYS A 57 4.56 13.66 5.84
C LYS A 57 4.47 15.12 5.38
N ASN A 58 5.40 15.58 4.53
CA ASN A 58 5.38 16.93 3.96
C ASN A 58 4.55 17.02 2.68
N ARG A 59 4.25 15.89 2.03
CA ARG A 59 3.50 15.81 0.77
C ARG A 59 2.01 15.64 1.00
N ILE A 60 1.62 15.08 2.14
CA ILE A 60 0.23 14.80 2.50
C ILE A 60 -0.24 15.82 3.52
N GLU A 61 -1.26 16.56 3.14
CA GLU A 61 -1.94 17.51 4.03
C GLU A 61 -3.01 16.81 4.88
N ASP A 62 -3.27 17.37 6.06
CA ASP A 62 -4.37 16.95 6.93
C ASP A 62 -5.75 17.01 6.24
N SER A 63 -5.90 17.91 5.26
CA SER A 63 -7.09 18.06 4.41
C SER A 63 -7.45 16.76 3.69
N SER A 64 -6.44 16.04 3.18
CA SER A 64 -6.62 14.77 2.46
C SER A 64 -7.10 13.65 3.37
N ILE A 65 -6.64 13.63 4.63
CA ILE A 65 -7.10 12.64 5.61
C ILE A 65 -8.53 12.94 6.07
N ALA A 66 -8.92 14.22 6.13
CA ALA A 66 -10.30 14.60 6.42
C ALA A 66 -11.29 14.11 5.35
N GLU A 67 -10.91 14.16 4.07
CA GLU A 67 -11.69 13.57 2.98
C GLU A 67 -11.83 12.05 3.15
N VAL A 68 -10.73 11.35 3.41
CA VAL A 68 -10.73 9.89 3.66
C VAL A 68 -11.65 9.55 4.84
N ASN A 69 -11.55 10.31 5.94
CA ASN A 69 -12.41 10.12 7.11
C ASN A 69 -13.90 10.31 6.79
N THR A 70 -14.23 11.27 5.94
CA THR A 70 -15.61 11.50 5.48
C THR A 70 -16.12 10.31 4.65
N GLU A 71 -15.28 9.80 3.75
CA GLU A 71 -15.64 8.64 2.93
C GLU A 71 -15.74 7.35 3.76
N LEU A 72 -14.86 7.15 4.74
CA LEU A 72 -14.95 6.03 5.69
C LEU A 72 -16.25 6.07 6.50
N LYS A 73 -16.68 7.25 6.96
CA LYS A 73 -17.99 7.43 7.61
C LYS A 73 -19.15 7.04 6.68
N SER A 74 -19.06 7.41 5.41
CA SER A 74 -20.06 6.99 4.40
C SER A 74 -20.09 5.47 4.19
N ARG A 75 -18.98 4.77 4.45
CA ARG A 75 -18.88 3.30 4.40
C ARG A 75 -19.31 2.62 5.71
N GLY A 76 -19.73 3.39 6.71
CA GLY A 76 -20.17 2.87 8.02
C GLY A 76 -19.04 2.63 9.02
N LEU A 77 -17.82 3.11 8.75
CA LEU A 77 -16.68 3.08 9.66
C LEU A 77 -16.63 4.35 10.52
N LYS A 78 -15.78 4.36 11.55
CA LYS A 78 -15.68 5.52 12.47
C LYS A 78 -15.17 6.78 11.76
N GLY A 79 -14.20 6.64 10.85
CA GLY A 79 -13.57 7.77 10.13
C GLY A 79 -12.96 8.80 11.08
N GLU A 80 -12.16 8.31 12.02
CA GLU A 80 -11.39 9.04 13.03
C GLU A 80 -9.90 8.76 12.87
N LEU A 81 -9.42 8.54 11.63
CA LEU A 81 -8.00 8.37 11.35
C LEU A 81 -7.24 9.63 11.74
N LYS A 82 -6.07 9.44 12.34
CA LYS A 82 -5.21 10.53 12.81
C LYS A 82 -3.80 10.36 12.28
N ILE A 83 -3.20 11.44 11.79
CA ILE A 83 -1.77 11.43 11.47
C ILE A 83 -0.98 11.42 12.78
N SER A 84 -0.11 10.43 12.94
CA SER A 84 0.78 10.36 14.09
C SER A 84 1.86 11.43 14.03
N SER A 85 2.27 11.91 15.19
CA SER A 85 3.47 12.75 15.31
C SER A 85 4.74 11.94 14.99
N GLU A 86 4.71 10.63 15.20
CA GLU A 86 5.79 9.71 14.87
C GLU A 86 6.03 9.64 13.35
N THR A 87 7.26 9.34 12.99
CA THR A 87 7.63 8.94 11.63
C THR A 87 8.37 7.61 11.68
N ARG A 88 8.36 6.90 10.56
CA ARG A 88 9.12 5.65 10.40
C ARG A 88 10.00 5.75 9.17
N ASP A 89 11.14 5.07 9.22
CA ASP A 89 12.07 5.01 8.11
C ASP A 89 11.57 4.01 7.07
N ILE A 90 10.59 4.45 6.29
CA ILE A 90 10.03 3.71 5.16
C ILE A 90 10.28 4.50 3.89
N SER A 91 10.53 3.78 2.79
CA SER A 91 10.81 4.35 1.48
C SER A 91 9.65 5.20 0.97
N SER A 92 8.43 4.67 1.04
CA SER A 92 7.18 5.37 0.67
C SER A 92 5.94 4.64 1.21
N GLY A 93 4.87 5.40 1.47
CA GLY A 93 3.57 4.88 1.91
C GLY A 93 3.30 5.20 3.38
N PHE A 94 2.59 4.31 4.08
CA PHE A 94 2.22 4.54 5.48
C PHE A 94 2.15 3.24 6.29
N ILE A 95 2.10 3.39 7.60
CA ILE A 95 1.83 2.32 8.55
C ILE A 95 0.56 2.70 9.31
N LEU A 96 -0.40 1.77 9.42
CA LEU A 96 -1.57 1.93 10.28
C LEU A 96 -1.28 1.32 11.64
N LYS A 97 -1.48 2.08 12.70
CA LYS A 97 -1.26 1.64 14.08
C LYS A 97 -2.57 1.71 14.85
N ARG A 98 -2.93 0.62 15.51
CA ARG A 98 -4.10 0.54 16.39
C ARG A 98 -3.73 -0.19 17.67
N GLY A 99 -3.59 0.54 18.77
CA GLY A 99 -3.15 0.00 20.04
C GLY A 99 -1.74 -0.61 19.94
N GLY A 100 -1.64 -1.93 20.08
CA GLY A 100 -0.40 -2.70 19.93
C GLY A 100 -0.19 -3.36 18.57
N LEU A 101 -1.11 -3.15 17.61
CA LEU A 101 -1.00 -3.71 16.25
C LEU A 101 -0.52 -2.63 15.29
N GLU A 102 0.45 -2.99 14.45
CA GLU A 102 0.95 -2.16 13.35
C GLU A 102 0.80 -2.93 12.04
N LEU A 103 0.11 -2.34 11.07
CA LEU A 103 -0.04 -2.84 9.72
C LEU A 103 0.83 -2.03 8.78
N ASN A 104 1.83 -2.68 8.19
CA ASN A 104 2.74 -2.04 7.25
C ASN A 104 2.09 -1.95 5.86
N CYS A 105 1.64 -0.75 5.50
CA CYS A 105 1.08 -0.43 4.19
C CYS A 105 2.10 0.31 3.30
N SER A 106 3.40 0.16 3.55
CA SER A 106 4.45 0.67 2.66
C SER A 106 4.30 0.07 1.27
N ILE A 107 4.68 0.85 0.26
CA ILE A 107 4.57 0.42 -1.14
C ILE A 107 5.38 -0.86 -1.37
N ASP A 108 6.59 -0.94 -0.82
CA ASP A 108 7.44 -2.14 -0.84
C ASP A 108 6.73 -3.38 -0.26
N SER A 109 5.99 -3.20 0.85
CA SER A 109 5.26 -4.30 1.48
C SER A 109 4.09 -4.75 0.62
N GLN A 110 3.34 -3.81 0.03
CA GLN A 110 2.24 -4.13 -0.88
C GLN A 110 2.72 -4.83 -2.15
N ILE A 111 3.85 -4.39 -2.71
CA ILE A 111 4.49 -5.00 -3.87
C ILE A 111 4.94 -6.43 -3.56
N ARG A 112 5.48 -6.67 -2.36
CA ARG A 112 5.86 -8.02 -1.91
C ARG A 112 4.65 -8.93 -1.79
N ILE A 113 3.58 -8.47 -1.14
CA ILE A 113 2.33 -9.25 -1.00
C ILE A 113 1.77 -9.59 -2.38
N LEU A 114 1.73 -8.63 -3.30
CA LEU A 114 1.27 -8.84 -4.67
C LEU A 114 2.13 -9.87 -5.41
N ARG A 115 3.47 -9.80 -5.26
CA ARG A 115 4.40 -10.78 -5.83
C ARG A 115 4.10 -12.18 -5.31
N ASP A 116 4.02 -12.34 -4.00
CA ASP A 116 3.82 -13.65 -3.36
C ASP A 116 2.48 -14.26 -3.81
N SER A 117 1.43 -13.44 -3.94
CA SER A 117 0.13 -13.87 -4.50
C SER A 117 0.26 -14.34 -5.95
N LEU A 118 0.90 -13.55 -6.81
CA LEU A 118 1.07 -13.89 -8.23
C LEU A 118 1.92 -15.16 -8.41
N GLU A 119 2.96 -15.33 -7.60
CA GLU A 119 3.78 -16.54 -7.60
C GLU A 119 2.97 -17.77 -7.16
N GLY A 120 2.11 -17.63 -6.14
CA GLY A 120 1.19 -18.66 -5.69
C GLY A 120 0.17 -19.07 -6.76
N GLU A 121 -0.49 -18.11 -7.41
CA GLU A 121 -1.41 -18.37 -8.52
C GLU A 121 -0.74 -19.08 -9.69
N ILE A 122 0.49 -18.67 -10.02
CA ILE A 122 1.28 -19.30 -11.08
C ILE A 122 1.68 -20.73 -10.71
N ALA A 123 2.04 -20.98 -9.44
CA ALA A 123 2.36 -22.31 -8.96
C ALA A 123 1.13 -23.23 -9.02
N ASN A 124 -0.03 -22.75 -8.56
CA ASN A 124 -1.28 -23.50 -8.65
C ASN A 124 -1.58 -23.87 -10.11
N LEU A 125 -1.55 -22.92 -11.05
CA LEU A 125 -1.79 -23.20 -12.47
C LEU A 125 -0.81 -24.23 -13.08
N LEU A 126 0.41 -24.34 -12.55
CA LEU A 126 1.43 -25.25 -13.08
C LEU A 126 1.39 -26.65 -12.47
N PHE A 127 0.83 -26.80 -11.27
CA PHE A 127 0.84 -28.04 -10.50
C PHE A 127 -0.57 -28.57 -10.16
N GLU A 128 -1.64 -27.81 -10.43
CA GLU A 128 -3.01 -28.33 -10.54
C GLU A 128 -3.11 -29.19 -11.79
N GLY A 129 -2.74 -30.46 -11.65
CA GLY A 129 -2.66 -31.43 -12.73
C GLY A 129 -1.65 -32.57 -12.50
N ILE A 130 -1.06 -32.66 -11.29
CA ILE A 130 -0.32 -33.84 -10.82
C ILE A 130 -1.11 -34.53 -9.71
#